data_AF-A0A8J3LMS5-F1
#
_entry.id   AF-A0A8J3LMS5-F1
#
_cell.length_a   1.000
_cell.length_b   1.000
_cell.length_c   1.000
_cell.angle_alpha   90.00
_cell.angle_beta   90.00
_cell.angle_gamma   90.00
#
_symmetry.space_group_name_H-M   'P 1'
#
loop_
_entity.id
_entity.type
_entity.pdbx_description
1 polymer ?
#
loop_
_entity_poly.entity_id
_entity_poly.type
_entity_poly.pdbx_seq_one_letter_code
_entity_poly.pdbx_strand_id
1 'polypeptide(L)' 'MGESRRPTEVAWVFRPSLSHQQTQRLRGLSGKPVYGVGPLGDDGRVEVVLQDGTRVRATPAEVVAE' A
#
# COMPACT_ATOMS: atom_id res chain seq x y z
N MET A 1 12.64 17.90 -29.15
CA MET A 1 11.87 16.66 -28.95
C MET A 1 11.89 16.39 -27.46
N GLY A 2 10.81 16.74 -26.75
CA GLY A 2 10.72 16.51 -25.31
C GLY A 2 10.51 15.03 -25.08
N GLU A 3 11.50 14.34 -24.53
CA GLU A 3 11.31 13.01 -23.99
C GLU A 3 10.23 13.15 -22.92
N SER A 4 9.00 12.80 -23.26
CA SER A 4 7.98 12.49 -22.28
C SER A 4 8.54 11.29 -21.53
N ARG A 5 9.29 11.56 -20.46
CA ARG A 5 9.51 10.61 -19.37
C ARG A 5 8.12 10.18 -19.00
N ARG A 6 7.69 9.04 -19.57
CA ARG A 6 6.49 8.35 -19.11
C ARG A 6 6.68 8.30 -17.59
N PRO A 7 5.73 8.81 -16.79
CA PRO A 7 5.85 8.66 -15.35
C PRO A 7 6.15 7.18 -15.13
N THR A 8 7.34 6.86 -14.63
CA THR A 8 7.67 5.48 -14.27
C THR A 8 6.53 5.08 -13.35
N GLU A 9 5.66 4.18 -13.80
CA GLU A 9 4.53 3.74 -13.01
C GLU A 9 5.13 3.12 -11.76
N VAL A 10 5.10 3.88 -10.66
CA VAL A 10 5.64 3.42 -9.39
C VAL A 10 4.68 2.34 -8.94
N ALA A 11 5.11 1.09 -9.05
CA ALA A 11 4.38 -0.05 -8.52
C ALA A 11 4.54 -0.02 -6.99
N TRP A 12 3.44 0.22 -6.29
CA TRP A 12 3.42 0.20 -4.83
C TRP A 12 2.95 -1.18 -4.36
N VAL A 13 3.61 -1.74 -3.36
CA VAL A 13 3.21 -2.99 -2.70
C VAL A 13 2.93 -2.79 -1.23
N PHE A 14 1.98 -3.57 -0.73
CA PHE A 14 1.62 -3.55 0.67
C PHE A 14 2.54 -4.46 1.48
N ARG A 15 3.31 -3.90 2.42
CA ARG A 15 4.25 -4.60 3.31
C ARG A 15 3.93 -4.27 4.77
N PRO A 16 3.13 -5.10 5.46
CA PRO A 16 2.72 -4.81 6.82
C PRO A 16 3.91 -4.86 7.80
N SER A 17 4.05 -3.85 8.64
CA SER A 17 5.10 -3.72 9.66
C SER A 17 4.54 -4.26 10.97
N LEU A 18 4.93 -5.48 11.32
CA LEU A 18 4.11 -6.34 12.18
C LEU A 18 4.24 -6.06 13.67
N SER A 19 3.13 -5.69 14.31
CA SER A 19 2.79 -6.19 15.65
C SER A 19 2.10 -7.55 15.53
N HIS A 20 2.47 -8.50 16.42
CA HIS A 20 2.23 -9.95 16.31
C HIS A 20 0.75 -10.36 16.05
N GLN A 21 -0.25 -9.58 16.48
CA GLN A 21 -1.67 -9.85 16.25
C GLN A 21 -2.16 -9.47 14.84
N GLN A 22 -1.58 -8.45 14.20
CA GLN A 22 -1.97 -8.01 12.86
C GLN A 22 -1.41 -8.97 11.78
N THR A 23 -0.34 -9.68 12.12
CA THR A 23 0.38 -10.66 11.29
C THR A 23 -0.52 -11.73 10.69
N GLN A 24 -1.44 -12.31 11.44
CA GLN A 24 -2.21 -13.46 10.94
C GLN A 24 -3.22 -13.08 9.86
N ARG A 25 -3.83 -11.89 9.96
CA ARG A 25 -4.79 -11.41 8.96
C ARG A 25 -4.10 -10.78 7.75
N LEU A 26 -2.96 -10.11 7.95
CA LEU A 26 -2.28 -9.36 6.89
C LEU A 26 -1.17 -10.14 6.17
N ARG A 27 -0.73 -11.31 6.68
CA ARG A 27 0.27 -12.14 5.99
C ARG A 27 -0.15 -12.53 4.58
N GLY A 28 -1.44 -12.82 4.37
CA GLY A 28 -1.99 -13.12 3.04
C GLY A 28 -2.07 -11.91 2.10
N LEU A 29 -1.83 -10.70 2.62
CA LEU A 29 -1.88 -9.44 1.86
C LEU A 29 -0.49 -8.85 1.61
N SER A 30 0.54 -9.39 2.25
CA SER A 30 1.93 -8.96 2.08
C SER A 30 2.39 -9.15 0.63
N GLY A 31 3.01 -8.12 0.06
CA GLY A 31 3.52 -8.11 -1.31
C GLY A 31 2.46 -7.92 -2.38
N LYS A 32 1.19 -7.69 -2.00
CA LYS A 32 0.13 -7.44 -2.99
C LYS A 32 0.25 -6.03 -3.56
N PRO A 33 0.03 -5.87 -4.88
CA PRO A 33 0.08 -4.57 -5.52
C PRO A 33 -1.06 -3.68 -5.01
N VAL A 34 -0.70 -2.44 -4.72
CA VAL A 34 -1.60 -1.39 -4.30
C VAL A 34 -2.20 -0.74 -5.54
N TYR A 35 -3.53 -0.67 -5.56
CA TYR A 35 -4.29 0.05 -6.57
C TYR A 35 -4.41 1.54 -6.23
N GLY A 36 -4.60 1.86 -4.93
CA GLY A 36 -4.75 3.23 -4.50
C GLY A 36 -4.54 3.40 -3.00
N VAL A 37 -4.18 4.62 -2.60
CA VAL A 37 -4.02 5.02 -1.21
C VAL A 37 -4.95 6.20 -0.95
N GLY A 38 -5.81 6.08 0.04
CA GLY A 38 -6.70 7.12 0.51
C GLY A 38 -6.00 8.13 1.42
N PRO A 39 -6.72 9.18 1.85
CA PRO A 39 -6.16 10.21 2.71
C PRO A 39 -5.71 9.65 4.06
N LEU A 40 -4.73 10.32 4.68
CA LEU A 40 -4.30 10.03 6.04
C LEU A 40 -5.43 10.39 7.01
N GLY A 41 -5.93 9.41 7.76
CA GLY A 41 -6.90 9.63 8.81
C GLY A 41 -6.27 10.20 10.08
N ASP A 42 -7.10 10.74 10.97
CA ASP A 42 -6.69 11.30 12.26
C ASP A 42 -5.97 10.29 13.18
N ASP A 43 -6.10 8.99 12.91
CA ASP A 43 -5.41 7.91 13.60
C ASP A 43 -4.00 7.62 13.03
N GLY A 44 -3.52 8.45 12.10
CA GLY A 44 -2.22 8.30 11.45
C GLY A 44 -2.15 7.12 10.48
N ARG A 45 -3.30 6.60 10.04
CA ARG A 45 -3.41 5.47 9.11
C ARG A 45 -4.05 5.90 7.80
N VAL A 46 -3.61 5.31 6.71
CA VAL A 46 -4.18 5.45 5.37
C VAL A 46 -5.05 4.24 5.05
N GLU A 47 -6.08 4.47 4.24
CA GLU A 47 -6.78 3.38 3.57
C GLU A 47 -5.97 2.95 2.35
N VAL A 48 -5.63 1.67 2.24
CA VAL A 48 -4.93 1.08 1.11
C VAL A 48 -5.89 0.16 0.39
N VAL A 49 -6.11 0.42 -0.89
CA VAL A 49 -6.89 -0.42 -1.79
C VAL A 49 -5.90 -1.27 -2.58
N LEU A 50 -5.99 -2.58 -2.45
CA LEU A 50 -5.21 -3.54 -3.22
C LEU A 50 -5.87 -3.79 -4.57
N GLN A 51 -5.12 -4.29 -5.55
CA GLN A 51 -5.65 -4.55 -6.90
C GLN A 51 -6.78 -5.59 -6.96
N ASP A 52 -6.93 -6.43 -5.94
CA ASP A 52 -8.06 -7.37 -5.84
C ASP A 52 -9.32 -6.73 -5.24
N GLY A 53 -9.31 -5.41 -5.00
CA GLY A 53 -10.40 -4.66 -4.37
C GLY A 53 -10.40 -4.72 -2.84
N THR A 54 -9.49 -5.47 -2.22
CA THR A 54 -9.37 -5.54 -0.76
C THR A 54 -8.94 -4.18 -0.21
N ARG A 55 -9.63 -3.70 0.84
CA ARG A 55 -9.30 -2.47 1.54
C ARG A 55 -8.71 -2.78 2.92
N VAL A 56 -7.59 -2.17 3.24
CA VAL A 56 -6.93 -2.30 4.54
C VAL A 56 -6.55 -0.95 5.12
N ARG A 57 -6.56 -0.84 6.45
CA ARG A 57 -6.04 0.33 7.17
C ARG A 57 -4.62 0.03 7.59
N ALA A 58 -3.69 0.86 7.15
CA ALA A 58 -2.27 0.69 7.39
C ALA A 58 -1.57 2.02 7.60
N THR A 59 -0.37 2.00 8.14
CA THR A 59 0.48 3.18 8.20
C THR A 59 1.10 3.47 6.82
N PRO A 60 1.41 4.73 6.50
CA PRO A 60 2.08 5.07 5.24
C PRO A 60 3.40 4.31 5.02
N ALA A 61 4.11 3.95 6.10
CA ALA A 61 5.35 3.18 6.04
C ALA A 61 5.16 1.72 5.56
N GLU A 62 3.93 1.21 5.61
CA GLU A 62 3.58 -0.13 5.12
C GLU A 62 3.26 -0.16 3.62
N VAL A 63 3.24 0.99 2.96
CA VAL A 63 3.10 1.11 1.50
C VAL A 63 4.47 1.43 0.92
N VAL A 64 5.05 0.47 0.21
CA VAL A 64 6.45 0.53 -0.24
C VAL A 64 6.48 0.51 -1.76
N ALA A 65 7.22 1.42 -2.38
CA ALA A 65 7.50 1.37 -3.81
C ALA A 65 8.40 0.17 -4.10
N GLU A 66 8.09 -0.62 -5.12
CA GLU A 66 8.98 -1.66 -5.65
C GLU A 66 10.22 -1.09 -6.35
#